data_AF-A0A438JNJ9-F1
#
_entry.id   AF-A0A438JNJ9-F1
#
_cell.length_a   1.000
_cell.length_b   1.000
_cell.length_c   1.000
_cell.angle_alpha   90.00
_cell.angle_beta   90.00
_cell.angle_gamma   90.00
#
_symmetry.space_group_name_H-M   'P 1'
#
loop_
_entity.id
_entity.type
_entity.pdbx_description
1 polymer ?
#
loop_
_entity_poly.entity_id
_entity_poly.type
_entity_poly.pdbx_seq_one_letter_code
_entity_poly.pdbx_strand_id
1 'polypeptide(L)'
;MSQNVDISRANWTDPIQRKHFIDLCLQEANKGFRSGGGLKSSAWPRIAEELEKLLGKRYTSKQLKNGWDYMKRQYLIWSKMMTMTGHGYNSVTKTFDWPAEKWEEYLQKYPEAKQFRFNPSANVEELEALFGGVLATGFKNWSSGGV
;
A
#
# COMPACT_ATOMS: atom_id res chain seq x y z
N MET A 1 32.90 -19.17 -1.05
CA MET A 1 32.53 -18.09 -0.11
C MET A 1 31.03 -17.92 -0.19
N SER A 2 30.27 -18.53 0.72
CA SER A 2 28.83 -18.29 0.81
C SER A 2 28.63 -16.91 1.39
N GLN A 3 28.32 -15.93 0.55
CA GLN A 3 27.87 -14.62 1.01
C GLN A 3 26.62 -14.87 1.85
N ASN A 4 26.73 -14.67 3.16
CA ASN A 4 25.58 -14.72 4.06
C ASN A 4 24.79 -13.45 3.78
N VAL A 5 23.80 -13.55 2.90
CA VAL A 5 23.12 -12.35 2.43
C VAL A 5 22.09 -11.94 3.46
N ASP A 6 22.42 -10.90 4.24
CA ASP A 6 21.54 -10.36 5.27
C ASP A 6 20.23 -9.83 4.66
N ILE A 7 19.11 -10.45 5.04
CA ILE A 7 17.78 -10.01 4.64
C ILE A 7 17.43 -8.76 5.45
N SER A 8 17.19 -7.65 4.75
CA SER A 8 16.82 -6.38 5.38
C SER A 8 15.42 -6.43 5.96
N ARG A 9 15.21 -5.80 7.13
CA ARG A 9 13.86 -5.60 7.68
C ARG A 9 13.08 -4.66 6.75
N ALA A 10 11.90 -5.08 6.32
CA ALA A 10 11.03 -4.25 5.50
C ALA A 10 10.40 -3.11 6.32
N ASN A 11 10.50 -1.89 5.81
CA ASN A 11 9.84 -0.71 6.39
C ASN A 11 9.08 0.05 5.30
N TRP A 12 7.78 -0.24 5.17
CA TRP A 12 6.93 0.36 4.14
C TRP A 12 6.34 1.72 4.51
N THR A 13 6.71 2.25 5.67
CA THR A 13 6.40 3.64 6.08
C THR A 13 7.53 4.61 5.75
N ASP A 14 8.73 4.12 5.43
CA ASP A 14 9.83 4.94 4.92
C ASP A 14 9.45 5.48 3.52
N PRO A 15 9.38 6.81 3.30
CA PRO A 15 8.88 7.38 2.05
C PRO A 15 9.70 6.95 0.82
N ILE A 16 11.01 6.83 0.95
CA ILE A 16 11.91 6.48 -0.16
C ILE A 16 11.71 5.01 -0.56
N GLN A 17 11.81 4.10 0.42
CA GLN A 17 11.58 2.67 0.20
C GLN A 17 10.17 2.41 -0.33
N ARG A 18 9.16 3.09 0.23
CA ARG A 18 7.77 2.99 -0.20
C ARG A 18 7.61 3.38 -1.66
N LYS A 19 8.14 4.55 -2.05
CA LYS A 19 8.03 5.06 -3.42
C LYS A 19 8.67 4.11 -4.43
N HIS A 20 9.93 3.71 -4.22
CA HIS A 20 10.61 2.79 -5.13
C HIS A 20 9.89 1.45 -5.26
N PHE A 21 9.34 0.93 -4.16
CA PHE A 21 8.58 -0.32 -4.22
C PHE A 21 7.27 -0.17 -5.01
N ILE A 22 6.52 0.91 -4.83
CA ILE A 22 5.31 1.21 -5.61
C ILE A 22 5.64 1.34 -7.10
N ASP A 23 6.68 2.09 -7.44
CA ASP A 23 7.10 2.31 -8.83
C ASP A 23 7.46 0.98 -9.52
N LEU A 24 8.23 0.12 -8.85
CA LEU A 24 8.58 -1.21 -9.37
C LEU A 24 7.35 -2.12 -9.51
N CYS A 25 6.42 -2.06 -8.57
CA CYS A 25 5.15 -2.76 -8.65
C CYS A 25 4.32 -2.32 -9.86
N LEU A 26 4.25 -1.01 -10.13
CA LEU A 26 3.59 -0.46 -11.31
C LEU A 26 4.26 -0.90 -12.61
N GLN A 27 5.58 -0.85 -12.67
CA GLN A 27 6.34 -1.30 -13.84
C GLN A 27 6.05 -2.76 -14.15
N GLU A 28 6.10 -3.64 -13.15
CA GLU A 28 5.81 -5.07 -13.35
C GLU A 28 4.33 -5.33 -13.71
N ALA A 29 3.39 -4.58 -13.12
CA ALA A 29 1.99 -4.64 -13.53
C ALA A 29 1.81 -4.26 -15.01
N ASN A 30 2.45 -3.17 -15.45
CA ASN A 30 2.37 -2.65 -16.82
C ASN A 30 3.04 -3.56 -17.85
N LYS A 31 4.06 -4.34 -17.45
CA LYS A 31 4.68 -5.39 -18.27
C LYS A 31 3.81 -6.65 -18.43
N GLY A 32 2.56 -6.65 -17.95
CA GLY A 32 1.65 -7.80 -18.04
C GLY A 32 1.86 -8.87 -16.96
N PHE A 33 2.59 -8.55 -15.88
CA PHE A 33 2.71 -9.44 -14.72
C PHE A 33 1.62 -9.20 -13.67
N ARG A 34 0.56 -8.49 -14.01
CA ARG A 34 -0.66 -8.43 -13.20
C ARG A 34 -1.37 -9.78 -13.20
N SER A 35 -1.88 -10.20 -12.05
CA SER A 35 -2.63 -11.45 -11.87
C SER A 35 -3.72 -11.24 -10.81
N GLY A 36 -4.98 -11.15 -11.25
CA GLY A 36 -6.10 -10.83 -10.37
C GLY A 36 -5.86 -9.55 -9.58
N GLY A 37 -6.02 -9.61 -8.26
CA GLY A 37 -5.78 -8.48 -7.35
C GLY A 37 -4.32 -8.27 -6.90
N GLY A 38 -3.34 -8.85 -7.61
CA GLY A 38 -1.92 -8.85 -7.27
C GLY A 38 -0.96 -8.96 -8.47
N LEU A 39 0.29 -9.34 -8.21
CA LEU A 39 1.31 -9.63 -9.22
C LEU A 39 1.62 -11.13 -9.32
N LYS A 40 2.04 -11.58 -10.51
CA LYS A 40 2.52 -12.94 -10.77
C LYS A 40 3.71 -13.28 -9.87
N SER A 41 3.85 -14.56 -9.52
CA SER A 41 4.94 -15.04 -8.66
C SER A 41 6.33 -14.67 -9.18
N SER A 42 6.50 -14.61 -10.51
CA SER A 42 7.75 -14.24 -11.19
C SER A 42 8.09 -12.76 -11.14
N ALA A 43 7.19 -11.88 -10.70
CA ALA A 43 7.47 -10.45 -10.54
C ALA A 43 8.25 -10.17 -9.25
N TRP A 44 7.96 -10.88 -8.16
CA TRP A 44 8.53 -10.60 -6.84
C TRP A 44 10.07 -10.74 -6.78
N PRO A 45 10.70 -11.78 -7.37
CA PRO A 45 12.16 -11.86 -7.40
C PRO A 45 12.81 -10.71 -8.17
N ARG A 46 12.19 -10.27 -9.27
CA ARG A 46 12.69 -9.13 -10.07
C ARG A 46 12.58 -7.82 -9.31
N ILE A 47 11.47 -7.60 -8.61
CA ILE A 47 11.31 -6.43 -7.73
C ILE A 47 12.35 -6.47 -6.60
N ALA A 48 12.62 -7.64 -6.02
CA ALA A 48 13.64 -7.79 -4.97
C ALA A 48 15.04 -7.41 -5.47
N GLU A 49 15.40 -7.87 -6.66
CA GLU A 49 16.69 -7.57 -7.29
C GLU A 49 16.84 -6.07 -7.58
N GLU A 50 15.81 -5.42 -8.11
CA GLU A 50 15.85 -3.98 -8.40
C GLU A 50 15.87 -3.13 -7.10
N LEU A 51 15.14 -3.53 -6.06
CA LEU A 51 15.24 -2.87 -4.76
C LEU A 51 16.63 -3.02 -4.13
N GLU A 52 17.27 -4.17 -4.30
CA GLU A 52 18.65 -4.39 -3.85
C GLU A 52 19.62 -3.46 -4.59
N LYS A 53 19.46 -3.30 -5.91
CA LYS A 53 20.26 -2.35 -6.71
C LYS A 53 20.05 -0.88 -6.32
N LEU A 54 18.79 -0.48 -6.09
CA LEU A 54 18.43 0.91 -5.81
C LEU A 54 18.71 1.34 -4.37
N LEU A 55 18.47 0.45 -3.41
CA LEU A 55 18.50 0.79 -1.97
C LEU A 55 19.63 0.08 -1.21
N GLY A 56 20.36 -0.84 -1.84
CA GLY A 56 21.30 -1.73 -1.15
C GLY A 56 20.62 -2.68 -0.16
N LYS A 57 19.29 -2.84 -0.25
CA LYS A 57 18.48 -3.61 0.71
C LYS A 57 17.83 -4.80 0.03
N ARG A 58 18.08 -5.98 0.59
CA ARG A 58 17.52 -7.22 0.08
C ARG A 58 16.25 -7.61 0.81
N TYR A 59 15.21 -7.93 0.04
CA TYR A 59 13.93 -8.39 0.57
C TYR A 59 13.57 -9.75 0.02
N THR A 60 12.92 -10.55 0.85
CA THR A 60 12.29 -11.80 0.40
C THR A 60 10.99 -11.51 -0.33
N SER A 61 10.59 -12.40 -1.24
CA SER A 61 9.26 -12.34 -1.88
C SER A 61 8.12 -12.29 -0.87
N LYS A 62 8.29 -12.90 0.32
CA LYS A 62 7.31 -12.83 1.42
C LYS A 62 7.18 -11.41 1.98
N GLN A 63 8.30 -10.72 2.21
CA GLN A 63 8.29 -9.33 2.68
C GLN A 63 7.66 -8.38 1.66
N LEU A 64 7.94 -8.59 0.36
CA LEU A 64 7.35 -7.79 -0.71
C LEU A 64 5.83 -8.01 -0.82
N LYS A 65 5.37 -9.26 -0.76
CA LYS A 65 3.92 -9.57 -0.73
C LYS A 65 3.23 -8.94 0.48
N ASN A 66 3.83 -9.03 1.66
CA ASN A 66 3.30 -8.36 2.85
C ASN A 66 3.25 -6.84 2.68
N GLY A 67 4.25 -6.25 2.00
CA GLY A 67 4.25 -4.82 1.65
C GLY A 67 3.14 -4.45 0.69
N TRP A 68 2.91 -5.27 -0.33
CA TRP A 68 1.79 -5.12 -1.26
C TRP A 68 0.44 -5.14 -0.53
N ASP A 69 0.22 -6.13 0.34
CA ASP A 69 -1.03 -6.24 1.11
C ASP A 69 -1.22 -5.07 2.07
N TYR A 70 -0.13 -4.60 2.70
CA TYR A 70 -0.15 -3.39 3.52
C TYR A 70 -0.56 -2.16 2.69
N MET A 71 0.09 -1.92 1.54
CA MET A 71 -0.23 -0.80 0.65
C MET A 71 -1.66 -0.84 0.13
N LYS A 72 -2.12 -2.04 -0.24
CA LYS A 72 -3.51 -2.27 -0.65
C LYS A 72 -4.47 -1.90 0.47
N ARG A 73 -4.22 -2.35 1.71
CA ARG A 73 -5.07 -2.01 2.87
C ARG A 73 -5.12 -0.51 3.11
N GLN A 74 -3.97 0.17 3.05
CA GLN A 74 -3.89 1.62 3.19
C GLN A 74 -4.75 2.35 2.16
N TYR A 75 -4.62 1.95 0.89
CA TYR A 75 -5.41 2.52 -0.18
C TYR A 75 -6.91 2.24 -0.03
N LEU A 76 -7.31 1.02 0.36
CA LEU A 76 -8.73 0.67 0.58
C LEU A 76 -9.35 1.50 1.72
N ILE A 77 -8.61 1.71 2.81
CA ILE A 77 -9.04 2.57 3.92
C ILE A 77 -9.22 3.99 3.42
N TRP A 78 -8.23 4.53 2.70
CA TRP A 78 -8.28 5.88 2.14
C TRP A 78 -9.44 6.06 1.15
N SER A 79 -9.62 5.12 0.22
CA SER A 79 -10.72 5.12 -0.76
C SER A 79 -12.09 5.09 -0.07
N LYS A 80 -12.25 4.27 0.99
CA LYS A 80 -13.46 4.28 1.81
C LYS A 80 -13.68 5.62 2.50
N MET A 81 -12.64 6.26 3.02
CA MET A 81 -12.74 7.61 3.59
C MET A 81 -13.23 8.60 2.54
N MET A 82 -12.64 8.57 1.32
CA MET A 82 -13.03 9.43 0.19
C MET A 82 -14.52 9.27 -0.18
N THR A 83 -15.02 8.03 -0.25
CA THR A 83 -16.43 7.74 -0.55
C THR A 83 -17.37 8.18 0.59
N MET A 84 -16.96 8.02 1.84
CA MET A 84 -17.73 8.47 3.01
C MET A 84 -17.74 10.00 3.15
N THR A 85 -16.82 10.70 2.50
CA THR A 85 -16.63 12.12 2.79
C THR A 85 -17.68 13.02 2.21
N GLY A 86 -18.12 12.85 0.97
CA GLY A 86 -18.98 13.80 0.24
C GLY A 86 -18.38 15.22 0.08
N HIS A 87 -17.92 15.85 1.17
CA HIS A 87 -17.48 17.23 1.31
C HIS A 87 -16.33 17.48 2.32
N GLY A 88 -15.76 16.46 2.96
CA GLY A 88 -14.74 16.64 4.03
C GLY A 88 -13.28 16.38 3.63
N TYR A 89 -12.96 16.20 2.34
CA TYR A 89 -11.57 16.07 1.88
C TYR A 89 -11.09 17.42 1.33
N ASN A 90 -10.03 17.95 1.91
CA ASN A 90 -9.44 19.20 1.49
C ASN A 90 -8.40 18.94 0.40
N SER A 91 -8.70 19.35 -0.83
CA SER A 91 -7.81 19.12 -1.99
C SER A 91 -6.52 19.94 -1.95
N VAL A 92 -6.49 21.02 -1.16
CA VAL A 92 -5.33 21.92 -0.98
C VAL A 92 -4.37 21.33 0.04
N THR A 93 -4.86 20.97 1.23
CA THR A 93 -4.03 20.38 2.29
C THR A 93 -3.84 18.86 2.13
N LYS A 94 -4.63 18.23 1.24
CA LYS A 94 -4.67 16.78 0.99
C LYS A 94 -5.04 15.96 2.24
N THR A 95 -5.80 16.54 3.17
CA THR A 95 -6.23 15.92 4.44
C THR A 95 -7.75 15.82 4.56
N PHE A 96 -8.22 15.08 5.57
CA PHE A 96 -9.64 14.93 5.89
C PHE A 96 -10.05 15.85 7.06
N ASP A 97 -10.96 16.77 6.80
CA ASP A 97 -11.55 17.69 7.76
C ASP A 97 -12.77 17.04 8.43
N TRP A 98 -12.55 15.91 9.11
CA TRP A 98 -13.58 15.24 9.91
C TRP A 98 -13.63 15.78 11.34
N PRO A 99 -14.83 15.87 11.95
CA PRO A 99 -14.94 16.16 13.38
C PRO A 99 -14.27 15.05 14.21
N ALA A 100 -13.80 15.40 15.41
CA ALA A 100 -13.04 14.50 16.28
C ALA A 100 -13.79 13.18 16.56
N GLU A 101 -15.10 13.26 16.80
CA GLU A 101 -15.96 12.10 17.05
C GLU A 101 -15.98 11.12 15.87
N LYS A 102 -16.05 11.64 14.63
CA LYS A 102 -16.02 10.82 13.41
C LYS A 102 -14.64 10.18 13.21
N TRP A 103 -13.57 10.88 13.56
CA TRP A 103 -12.23 10.30 13.60
C TRP A 103 -12.13 9.16 14.61
N GLU A 104 -12.67 9.32 15.82
CA GLU A 104 -12.65 8.29 16.86
C GLU A 104 -13.41 7.03 16.44
N GLU A 105 -14.63 7.18 15.93
CA GLU A 105 -15.43 6.04 15.44
C GLU A 105 -14.71 5.29 14.30
N TYR A 106 -14.11 6.03 13.37
CA TYR A 106 -13.41 5.42 12.25
C TYR A 106 -12.10 4.74 12.68
N LEU A 107 -11.34 5.35 13.61
CA LEU A 107 -10.10 4.77 14.13
C LEU A 107 -10.33 3.56 15.02
N GLN A 108 -11.49 3.42 15.67
CA GLN A 108 -11.88 2.18 16.33
C GLN A 108 -11.98 1.01 15.34
N LYS A 109 -12.51 1.26 14.14
CA LYS A 109 -12.68 0.25 13.08
C LYS A 109 -11.41 0.06 12.25
N TYR A 110 -10.65 1.13 12.03
CA TYR A 110 -9.45 1.16 11.19
C TYR A 110 -8.33 1.95 11.89
N PRO A 111 -7.65 1.36 12.90
CA PRO A 111 -6.58 2.05 13.62
C PRO A 111 -5.45 2.56 12.71
N GLU A 112 -5.20 1.86 11.60
CA GLU A 112 -4.18 2.22 10.61
C GLU A 112 -4.48 3.54 9.88
N ALA A 113 -5.72 4.03 9.92
CA ALA A 113 -6.12 5.31 9.33
C ALA A 113 -5.54 6.52 10.09
N LYS A 114 -4.95 6.32 11.27
CA LYS A 114 -4.37 7.38 12.11
C LYS A 114 -3.35 8.22 11.34
N GLN A 115 -2.64 7.61 10.39
CA GLN A 115 -1.65 8.32 9.56
C GLN A 115 -2.29 9.35 8.61
N PHE A 116 -3.54 9.14 8.19
CA PHE A 116 -4.27 10.05 7.29
C PHE A 116 -4.88 11.26 7.99
N ARG A 117 -4.80 11.31 9.33
CA ARG A 117 -5.33 12.44 10.12
C ARG A 117 -4.47 13.69 10.00
N PHE A 118 -3.17 13.52 9.86
CA PHE A 118 -2.21 14.62 9.90
C PHE A 118 -1.29 14.69 8.67
N ASN A 119 -1.26 13.63 7.85
CA ASN A 119 -0.42 13.58 6.67
C ASN A 119 -1.26 13.37 5.41
N PRO A 120 -0.93 14.08 4.32
CA PRO A 120 -1.37 13.68 2.99
C PRO A 120 -1.05 12.20 2.77
N SER A 121 -2.03 11.46 2.27
CA SER A 121 -1.78 10.11 1.78
C SER A 121 -0.72 10.15 0.68
N ALA A 122 0.43 9.54 0.92
CA ALA A 122 1.52 9.50 -0.04
C ALA A 122 1.26 8.46 -1.14
N ASN A 123 1.63 8.81 -2.38
CA ASN A 123 1.53 7.98 -3.58
C ASN A 123 0.11 7.51 -3.93
N VAL A 124 -0.91 8.33 -3.66
CA VAL A 124 -2.32 7.95 -3.91
C VAL A 124 -2.58 7.61 -5.37
N GLU A 125 -2.06 8.40 -6.30
CA GLU A 125 -2.31 8.20 -7.74
C GLU A 125 -1.73 6.87 -8.21
N GLU A 126 -0.54 6.53 -7.74
CA GLU A 126 0.13 5.28 -8.03
C GLU A 126 -0.58 4.08 -7.36
N LEU A 127 -1.07 4.26 -6.13
CA LEU A 127 -1.88 3.24 -5.45
C LEU A 127 -3.24 3.06 -6.11
N GLU A 128 -3.89 4.12 -6.59
CA GLU A 128 -5.12 4.09 -7.38
C GLU A 128 -4.91 3.31 -8.68
N ALA A 129 -3.80 3.56 -9.40
CA ALA A 129 -3.45 2.78 -10.59
C ALA A 129 -3.21 1.28 -10.29
N LEU A 130 -2.61 0.98 -9.13
CA LEU A 130 -2.38 -0.40 -8.69
C LEU A 130 -3.65 -1.10 -8.19
N PHE A 131 -4.55 -0.39 -7.52
CA PHE A 131 -5.61 -1.02 -6.71
C PHE A 131 -7.04 -0.56 -7.05
N GLY A 132 -7.23 0.59 -7.70
CA GLY A 132 -8.55 1.14 -8.04
C GLY A 132 -9.39 0.20 -8.91
N GLY A 133 -8.78 -0.49 -9.87
CA GLY A 133 -9.46 -1.50 -10.68
C GLY A 133 -9.87 -2.78 -9.91
N VAL A 134 -9.23 -3.07 -8.77
CA VAL A 134 -9.53 -4.25 -7.93
C VAL A 134 -10.79 -4.02 -7.10
N LEU A 135 -11.14 -2.76 -6.82
CA LEU A 135 -12.33 -2.37 -6.07
C LEU A 135 -13.64 -2.68 -6.80
N ALA A 136 -13.64 -2.66 -8.14
CA ALA A 136 -14.82 -2.98 -8.94
C ALA A 136 -15.26 -4.46 -8.85
N THR A 137 -14.40 -5.35 -8.36
CA THR A 137 -14.62 -6.81 -8.45
C THR A 137 -14.75 -7.52 -7.09
N GLY A 138 -14.46 -6.88 -5.94
CA GLY A 138 -14.13 -7.69 -4.75
C GLY A 138 -14.38 -7.12 -3.36
N PHE A 139 -15.38 -6.27 -3.14
CA PHE A 139 -15.68 -5.76 -1.78
C PHE A 139 -16.25 -6.81 -0.80
N LYS A 140 -16.44 -8.08 -1.20
CA LYS A 140 -17.24 -9.06 -0.42
C LYS A 140 -16.52 -9.95 0.60
N ASN A 141 -15.18 -10.01 0.64
CA ASN A 141 -14.50 -11.03 1.46
C ASN A 141 -13.52 -10.48 2.51
N TRP A 142 -13.78 -9.32 3.12
CA TRP A 142 -13.02 -8.92 4.32
C TRP A 142 -13.76 -9.35 5.58
N SER A 143 -13.72 -10.66 5.86
CA SER A 143 -13.95 -11.18 7.21
C SER A 143 -12.63 -11.06 7.95
N SER A 144 -12.64 -10.33 9.06
CA SER A 144 -11.56 -10.30 10.04
C SER A 144 -11.26 -11.74 10.48
N GLY A 145 -10.18 -12.34 9.99
CA GLY A 145 -9.59 -13.52 10.60
C GLY A 145 -8.92 -13.09 11.90
N GLY A 146 -9.72 -12.99 12.95
CA GLY A 146 -9.25 -12.90 14.32
C GLY A 146 -8.89 -14.30 14.83
N VAL A 147 -7.77 -14.32 15.58
CA VAL A 147 -7.16 -15.38 16.41
C VAL A 147 -6.56 -16.60 15.70
#